data_AF-A0AAD4R2P8-F1
#
_entry.id   AF-A0AAD4R2P8-F1
#
_cell.length_a   1.000
_cell.length_b   1.000
_cell.length_c   1.000
_cell.angle_alpha   90.00
_cell.angle_beta   90.00
_cell.angle_gamma   90.00
#
_symmetry.space_group_name_H-M   'P 1'
#
loop_
_entity.id
_entity.type
_entity.pdbx_description
1 polymer ?
#
loop_
_entity_poly.entity_id
_entity_poly.type
_entity_poly.pdbx_seq_one_letter_code
_entity_poly.pdbx_strand_id
1 'polypeptide(L)' 'MACYELIVKGNRSFAVNEVVCRLRDQRTQSVKNDLQHSFVYRITLEILLAEKLIEKSRDLSQFFEDFDVLNKRKKS' A
#
# COMPACT_ATOMS: atom_id res chain seq x y z
N MET A 1 13.32 -2.82 -8.24
CA MET A 1 12.37 -1.74 -7.86
C MET A 1 10.95 -2.30 -7.89
N ALA A 2 10.27 -2.41 -6.76
CA ALA A 2 8.92 -3.02 -6.69
C ALA A 2 7.89 -2.22 -7.54
N CYS A 3 7.95 -0.89 -7.50
CA CYS A 3 7.08 -0.03 -8.30
C CYS A 3 7.33 -0.15 -9.82
N TYR A 4 8.55 -0.48 -10.25
CA TYR A 4 8.86 -0.69 -11.66
C TYR A 4 8.16 -1.94 -12.21
N GLU A 5 8.09 -3.03 -11.44
CA GLU A 5 7.41 -4.25 -11.91
C GLU A 5 5.88 -4.11 -11.93
N LEU A 6 5.31 -3.32 -11.01
CA LEU A 6 3.90 -2.93 -11.03
C LEU A 6 3.54 -2.11 -12.26
N ILE A 7 4.25 -1.00 -12.45
CA ILE A 7 3.85 0.07 -13.37
C ILE A 7 4.31 -0.24 -14.79
N VAL A 8 5.53 -0.82 -14.95
CA VAL A 8 6.14 -1.02 -16.27
C VAL A 8 5.89 -2.42 -16.84
N LYS A 9 5.85 -3.47 -16.00
CA LYS A 9 5.60 -4.84 -16.49
C LYS A 9 4.13 -5.24 -16.51
N GLY A 10 3.22 -4.41 -15.97
CA GLY A 10 1.78 -4.68 -15.97
C GLY A 10 1.39 -6.02 -15.32
N ASN A 11 2.21 -6.49 -14.37
CA ASN A 11 2.02 -7.79 -13.77
C ASN A 11 0.83 -7.75 -12.81
N ARG A 12 -0.34 -8.20 -13.27
CA ARG A 12 -1.59 -8.24 -12.48
C ARG A 12 -1.53 -9.21 -11.29
N SER A 13 -0.52 -10.09 -11.24
CA SER A 13 -0.25 -10.97 -10.10
C SER A 13 0.53 -10.28 -8.98
N PHE A 14 0.80 -8.98 -9.09
CA PHE A 14 1.56 -8.25 -8.09
C PHE A 14 0.79 -8.13 -6.77
N ALA A 15 1.24 -8.89 -5.77
CA ALA A 15 0.68 -8.86 -4.43
C ALA A 15 1.35 -7.75 -3.61
N VAL A 16 0.57 -6.93 -2.92
CA VAL A 16 1.10 -5.90 -2.00
C VAL A 16 2.01 -6.51 -0.92
N ASN A 17 1.84 -7.81 -0.59
CA ASN A 17 2.75 -8.50 0.32
C ASN A 17 4.20 -8.55 -0.21
N GLU A 18 4.41 -8.61 -1.53
CA GLU A 18 5.74 -8.63 -2.12
C GLU A 18 6.43 -7.28 -1.97
N VAL A 19 5.67 -6.17 -1.98
CA VAL A 19 6.21 -4.83 -1.66
C VAL A 19 6.75 -4.82 -0.24
N VAL A 20 5.96 -5.31 0.71
CA VAL A 20 6.33 -5.34 2.13
C VAL A 20 7.56 -6.24 2.34
N CYS A 21 7.61 -7.42 1.73
CA CYS A 21 8.76 -8.31 1.78
C CYS A 21 10.00 -7.65 1.17
N ARG A 22 9.91 -7.11 -0.06
CA ARG A 22 11.03 -6.45 -0.73
C ARG A 22 11.53 -5.20 0.01
N LEU A 23 10.64 -4.45 0.67
CA LEU A 23 11.03 -3.31 1.53
C LEU A 23 11.78 -3.79 2.78
N ARG A 24 11.37 -4.93 3.36
CA ARG A 24 12.04 -5.55 4.50
C ARG A 24 13.41 -6.11 4.11
N ASP A 25 13.54 -6.63 2.90
CA ASP A 25 14.79 -7.16 2.35
C ASP A 25 15.81 -6.06 2.01
N GLN A 26 15.34 -4.89 1.57
CA GLN A 26 16.21 -3.73 1.30
C GLN A 26 16.78 -3.11 2.58
N ARG A 27 16.03 -3.18 3.69
CA ARG A 27 16.51 -2.75 5.00
C ARG A 27 15.78 -3.50 6.09
N THR A 28 16.54 -4.23 6.89
CA THR A 28 16.05 -5.00 8.02
C THR A 28 15.21 -4.10 8.93
N GLN A 29 13.99 -4.55 9.26
CA GLN A 29 13.00 -3.84 10.06
C GLN A 29 12.38 -2.55 9.48
N SER A 30 12.26 -2.42 8.15
CA SER A 30 11.61 -1.23 7.54
C SER A 30 10.10 -1.12 7.78
N VAL A 31 9.42 -2.23 8.08
CA VAL A 31 8.00 -2.28 8.45
C VAL A 31 7.88 -3.04 9.78
N LYS A 32 7.60 -2.32 10.87
CA LYS A 32 7.68 -2.82 12.26
C LYS A 32 6.32 -2.99 12.94
N ASN A 33 5.27 -2.34 12.44
CA ASN A 33 3.94 -2.39 13.06
C ASN A 33 2.84 -2.41 12.00
N ASP A 34 1.65 -2.82 12.43
CA ASP A 34 0.49 -2.98 11.57
C ASP A 34 0.09 -1.68 10.88
N LEU A 35 0.29 -0.52 11.52
CA LEU A 35 0.01 0.77 10.90
C LEU A 35 0.97 1.07 9.73
N GLN A 36 2.25 0.77 9.88
CA GLN A 36 3.23 0.89 8.79
C GLN A 36 2.91 -0.07 7.65
N HIS A 37 2.42 -1.27 7.98
CA HIS A 37 1.94 -2.22 6.98
C HIS A 37 0.74 -1.65 6.20
N SER A 38 -0.28 -1.17 6.91
CA SER A 38 -1.45 -0.53 6.29
C SER A 38 -1.10 0.73 5.49
N PHE A 39 -0.05 1.46 5.89
CA PHE A 39 0.43 2.61 5.14
C PHE A 39 1.00 2.22 3.78
N VAL A 40 1.77 1.13 3.70
CA VAL A 40 2.28 0.59 2.42
C VAL A 40 1.11 0.19 1.51
N TYR A 41 0.08 -0.44 2.07
CA TYR A 41 -1.14 -0.77 1.32
C TYR A 41 -1.83 0.48 0.81
N ARG A 42 -2.03 1.50 1.65
CA ARG A 42 -2.64 2.77 1.24
C ARG A 42 -1.89 3.42 0.08
N ILE A 43 -0.57 3.61 0.20
CA ILE A 43 0.23 4.26 -0.85
C ILE A 43 0.19 3.45 -2.15
N THR A 44 0.25 2.12 -2.06
CA THR A 44 0.15 1.26 -3.25
C THR A 44 -1.19 1.45 -3.95
N LEU A 45 -2.29 1.48 -3.20
CA LEU A 45 -3.63 1.69 -3.76
C LEU A 45 -3.80 3.10 -4.34
N GLU A 46 -3.26 4.13 -3.69
CA GLU A 46 -3.26 5.51 -4.19
C GLU A 46 -2.51 5.62 -5.53
N ILE A 47 -1.36 4.96 -5.68
CA ILE A 47 -0.60 4.90 -6.94
C ILE A 47 -1.41 4.19 -8.03
N LEU A 48 -2.00 3.03 -7.72
CA LEU A 48 -2.80 2.27 -8.69
C LEU A 48 -4.03 3.05 -9.17
N LEU A 49 -4.68 3.82 -8.29
CA LEU A 49 -5.79 4.72 -8.66
C LEU A 49 -5.31 5.88 -9.52
N ALA A 50 -4.19 6.50 -9.18
CA ALA A 50 -3.62 7.62 -9.93
C ALA A 50 -3.22 7.21 -11.37
N GLU A 51 -2.66 6.01 -11.52
CA GLU A 51 -2.27 5.43 -12.81
C GLU A 51 -3.47 4.78 -13.56
N LYS A 52 -4.69 4.89 -13.02
CA LYS A 52 -5.92 4.30 -13.58
C LYS A 52 -5.83 2.78 -13.82
N LEU A 53 -5.04 2.08 -13.01
CA LEU A 53 -4.86 0.63 -13.08
C LEU A 53 -5.95 -0.12 -12.30
N ILE A 54 -6.60 0.56 -11.34
CA ILE A 54 -7.77 0.08 -10.62
C ILE A 54 -8.84 1.17 -10.58
N GLU A 55 -10.11 0.78 -10.45
CA GLU A 55 -11.22 1.71 -10.28
C GLU A 55 -11.48 1.98 -8.79
N LYS A 56 -11.97 3.19 -8.51
CA LYS A 56 -12.38 3.57 -7.16
C LYS A 56 -13.65 2.80 -6.79
N SER A 57 -13.55 1.92 -5.79
CA SER A 57 -14.68 1.19 -5.23
C SER A 57 -15.10 1.76 -3.87
N ARG A 58 -16.30 1.35 -3.41
CA ARG A 58 -16.78 1.67 -2.06
C ARG A 58 -15.84 1.09 -0.99
N ASP A 59 -15.37 -0.14 -1.19
CA ASP A 59 -14.46 -0.82 -0.26
C ASP A 59 -13.11 -0.10 -0.15
N LEU A 60 -12.58 0.39 -1.27
CA LEU A 60 -11.35 1.20 -1.27
C LEU A 60 -11.55 2.53 -0.54
N SER A 61 -12.71 3.17 -0.74
CA SER A 61 -13.03 4.43 -0.06
C SER A 61 -13.15 4.22 1.45
N GLN A 62 -13.81 3.14 1.87
CA GLN A 62 -13.94 2.76 3.28
C GLN A 62 -12.58 2.46 3.90
N PHE A 63 -11.70 1.73 3.19
CA PHE A 63 -10.35 1.44 3.66
C PHE A 63 -9.55 2.73 3.94
N PHE A 64 -9.65 3.75 3.08
CA PHE A 64 -8.96 5.02 3.30
C PHE A 64 -9.51 5.79 4.51
N GLU A 65 -10.83 5.81 4.69
CA GLU A 65 -11.45 6.42 5.88
C GLU A 65 -11.03 5.71 7.17
N ASP A 66 -11.08 4.37 7.18
CA ASP A 66 -10.69 3.56 8.34
C ASP A 66 -9.22 3.80 8.71
N PHE A 67 -8.35 3.89 7.70
CA PHE A 67 -6.95 4.24 7.89
C PHE A 67 -6.79 5.64 8.51
N ASP A 68 -7.53 6.64 8.01
CA ASP A 68 -7.46 8.01 8.55
C ASP A 68 -7.93 8.08 10.00
N VAL A 69 -8.97 7.31 10.36
CA VAL A 69 -9.44 7.19 11.74
C VAL A 69 -8.36 6.55 12.63
N LEU A 70 -7.75 5.44 12.18
CA LEU A 70 -6.68 4.77 12.92
C LEU A 70 -5.46 5.69 13.12
N ASN A 71 -5.07 6.44 12.09
CA ASN A 71 -3.94 7.35 12.15
C ASN A 71 -4.21 8.55 13.08
N LYS A 72 -5.45 9.06 13.11
CA LYS A 72 -5.87 10.12 14.05
C LYS A 72 -5.81 9.64 15.51
N ARG A 73 -6.28 8.42 15.79
CA ARG A 73 -6.27 7.86 17.16
C ARG A 73 -4.87 7.69 17.75
N LYS A 74 -3.85 7.45 16.92
CA LYS A 74 -2.45 7.31 17.37
C LYS A 74 -1.77 8.65 17.69
N LYS A 75 -2.37 9.77 17.27
CA LYS A 75 -1.87 11.13 17.55
C LYS A 75 -2.45 11.73 18.83
N SER A 76 -3.42 11.06 19.47
CA SER A 76 -3.91 11.36 20.83
C SER A 76 -3.16 10.55 21.86
#